data_AF-A0A819FE40-F1
#
_entry.id   AF-A0A819FE40-F1
#
_cell.length_a   1.000
_cell.length_b   1.000
_cell.length_c   1.000
_cell.angle_alpha   90.00
_cell.angle_beta   90.00
_cell.angle_gamma   90.00
#
_symmetry.space_group_name_H-M   'P 1'
#
loop_
_entity.id
_entity.type
_entity.pdbx_description
1 polymer ?
#
loop_
_entity_poly.entity_id
_entity_poly.type
_entity_poly.pdbx_seq_one_letter_code
_entity_poly.pdbx_strand_id
1 'polypeptide(L)'
;PVFYWLFNYLFDILTSIIWFCYLLTMYCIFDVAFNGSPNSRTSSTSIIPIEFATSWDLRVQFYPLTIIIILPTLPFAYLLTKIFKSDLLCGLSVLFILIILHLVSIIVPVVMSLVNNTFVQKLMYWLFNIISPSINAQAIVTYILAQQSKFCQVFINTDFTFFTPIGNDTMGWNWVVLILHIIILLLVLIAIDSGLLKFSFSFSFLTRPLQFDENILDNDVLAERHRILSLNYSTTNKSLLNTDNNEEEHVTDHLTVHDLVKRFPGRNTCAVNHLTFGAKRGEAFGLLGYNGAGKTTTFRILVGDELATQGTAYIDGQNVRRRLTSMRQLGYCPQQNCSMDFLTVRDGLYLLARIRGVTFSRIHSVVQTISSLFLLDPFLNNYIHQLSGGTKRRLHAALALIGPPLVSILDEPTTGVDPNARQQMQEIFLNAVKAKLTIILTSHSMDECERICNRLGIMFNGQLACLGTIQHLKSKFGQGYTIEIKVRSTPNDASETNIQNVQSFLLSQTQLNVEIREITYSTGSFQVKQGTPADLFELLEQNKQQLNIETYTISQTTLEQIFLSFGKQANDA
;
A
#
# COMPACT_ATOMS: atom_id res chain seq x y z
N PRO A 1 12.34 9.06 -9.30
CA PRO A 1 11.36 9.53 -10.31
C PRO A 1 11.98 9.80 -11.69
N VAL A 2 12.89 10.77 -11.85
CA VAL A 2 13.43 11.15 -13.18
C VAL A 2 14.05 9.98 -13.94
N PHE A 3 14.99 9.24 -13.32
CA PHE A 3 15.62 8.08 -13.95
C PHE A 3 14.63 6.96 -14.32
N TYR A 4 13.61 6.74 -13.47
CA TYR A 4 12.58 5.74 -13.72
C TYR A 4 11.75 6.08 -14.96
N TRP A 5 11.22 7.31 -15.02
CA TRP A 5 10.42 7.76 -16.16
C TRP A 5 11.24 7.87 -17.44
N LEU A 6 12.50 8.32 -17.36
CA LEU A 6 13.39 8.37 -18.51
C LEU A 6 13.67 6.97 -19.07
N PHE A 7 13.95 5.99 -18.19
CA PHE A 7 14.23 4.63 -18.63
C PHE A 7 12.99 3.94 -19.22
N ASN A 8 11.82 4.10 -18.60
CA ASN A 8 10.57 3.57 -19.14
C ASN A 8 10.21 4.23 -20.48
N TYR A 9 10.37 5.54 -20.59
CA TYR A 9 10.12 6.26 -21.83
C TYR A 9 11.06 5.78 -22.95
N LEU A 10 12.36 5.61 -22.64
CA LEU A 10 13.33 5.04 -23.58
C LEU A 10 12.98 3.60 -23.97
N PHE A 11 12.55 2.78 -23.01
CA PHE A 11 12.15 1.40 -23.26
C PHE A 11 10.92 1.30 -24.17
N ASP A 12 9.91 2.13 -23.94
CA ASP A 12 8.69 2.16 -24.76
C ASP A 12 8.96 2.73 -26.15
N ILE A 13 9.88 3.70 -26.29
CA ILE A 13 10.38 4.14 -27.60
C ILE A 13 11.08 3.00 -28.34
N LEU A 14 11.98 2.28 -27.67
CA LEU A 14 12.69 1.14 -28.27
C LEU A 14 11.72 0.05 -28.73
N THR A 15 10.69 -0.22 -27.93
CA THR A 15 9.66 -1.20 -28.26
C THR A 15 8.80 -0.73 -29.44
N SER A 16 8.50 0.56 -29.52
CA SER A 16 7.81 1.17 -30.66
C SER A 16 8.65 1.07 -31.94
N ILE A 17 9.97 1.20 -31.85
CA ILE A 17 10.90 1.03 -32.99
C ILE A 17 10.87 -0.42 -33.49
N ILE A 18 10.78 -1.42 -32.59
CA ILE A 18 10.67 -2.84 -32.99
C ILE A 18 9.38 -3.06 -33.80
N TRP A 19 8.25 -2.52 -33.34
CA TRP A 19 6.97 -2.58 -34.08
C TRP A 19 7.04 -1.90 -35.44
N PHE A 20 7.72 -0.75 -35.52
CA PHE A 20 7.99 -0.08 -36.78
C PHE A 20 8.81 -0.95 -37.75
N CYS A 21 9.91 -1.56 -37.27
CA CYS A 21 10.72 -2.47 -38.08
C CYS A 21 9.91 -3.69 -38.55
N TYR A 22 9.02 -4.22 -37.70
CA TYR A 22 8.14 -5.32 -38.07
C TYR A 22 7.15 -4.92 -39.17
N LEU A 23 6.49 -3.76 -39.07
CA LEU A 23 5.59 -3.24 -40.10
C LEU A 23 6.33 -3.00 -41.43
N LEU A 24 7.54 -2.43 -41.37
CA LEU A 24 8.39 -2.24 -42.54
C LEU A 24 8.73 -3.58 -43.20
N THR A 25 9.07 -4.60 -42.40
CA THR A 25 9.43 -5.93 -42.89
C THR A 25 8.23 -6.64 -43.52
N MET A 26 7.06 -6.61 -42.87
CA MET A 26 5.81 -7.13 -43.41
C MET A 26 5.46 -6.46 -44.74
N TYR A 27 5.60 -5.13 -44.83
CA TYR A 27 5.38 -4.41 -46.07
C TYR A 27 6.34 -4.86 -47.18
N CYS A 28 7.65 -4.95 -46.91
CA CYS A 28 8.63 -5.44 -47.89
C CYS A 28 8.28 -6.85 -48.41
N ILE A 29 7.78 -7.74 -47.54
CA ILE A 29 7.34 -9.08 -47.92
C ILE A 29 6.11 -9.02 -48.85
N PHE A 30 5.11 -8.20 -48.54
CA PHE A 30 3.92 -8.02 -49.38
C PHE A 30 4.22 -7.33 -50.72
N ASP A 31 5.18 -6.41 -50.76
CA ASP A 31 5.63 -5.73 -51.99
C ASP A 31 6.32 -6.70 -52.95
N VAL A 32 7.15 -7.61 -52.43
CA VAL A 32 7.75 -8.71 -53.21
C VAL A 32 6.68 -9.69 -53.72
N ALA A 33 5.65 -9.97 -52.91
CA ALA A 33 4.56 -10.87 -53.30
C ALA A 33 3.66 -10.31 -54.42
N PHE A 34 3.41 -9.00 -54.44
CA PHE A 34 2.59 -8.36 -55.49
C PHE A 34 3.35 -8.10 -56.80
N ASN A 35 4.66 -7.87 -56.74
CA ASN A 35 5.49 -7.61 -57.92
C ASN A 35 6.02 -8.90 -58.60
N GLY A 36 5.71 -10.08 -58.05
CA GLY A 36 6.23 -11.38 -58.48
C GLY A 36 5.49 -12.11 -59.62
N SER A 37 4.59 -11.47 -60.38
CA SER A 37 3.94 -12.10 -61.55
C SER A 37 4.44 -11.50 -62.88
N PRO A 38 5.28 -12.21 -63.67
CA PRO A 38 5.90 -11.67 -64.88
C PRO A 38 5.08 -11.81 -66.18
N ASN A 39 3.77 -12.11 -66.14
CA ASN A 39 3.05 -12.61 -67.34
C ASN A 39 1.81 -11.83 -67.79
N SER A 40 1.75 -10.51 -67.62
CA SER A 40 0.80 -9.68 -68.37
C SER A 40 1.34 -8.29 -68.71
N ARG A 41 2.44 -8.25 -69.48
CA ARG A 41 2.79 -7.06 -70.25
C ARG A 41 2.08 -7.08 -71.59
N THR A 42 0.99 -6.33 -71.72
CA THR A 42 0.54 -5.81 -73.02
C THR A 42 0.18 -4.32 -72.90
N SER A 43 1.00 -3.53 -73.60
CA SER A 43 0.69 -2.22 -74.21
C SER A 43 0.08 -1.11 -73.34
N SER A 44 0.93 -0.39 -72.60
CA SER A 44 0.92 1.09 -72.49
C SER A 44 2.20 1.55 -71.80
N THR A 45 3.27 1.62 -72.58
CA THR A 45 4.59 2.07 -72.18
C THR A 45 4.63 3.59 -72.06
N SER A 46 4.64 4.11 -70.82
CA SER A 46 5.48 5.25 -70.37
C SER A 46 5.05 5.88 -69.02
N ILE A 47 3.91 5.48 -68.42
CA ILE A 47 3.39 6.17 -67.22
C ILE A 47 3.58 5.35 -65.91
N ILE A 48 3.59 4.03 -66.01
CA ILE A 48 3.56 3.12 -64.84
C ILE A 48 4.85 3.11 -63.99
N PRO A 49 6.09 3.20 -64.53
CA PRO A 49 7.30 3.15 -63.69
C PRO A 49 7.46 4.37 -62.77
N ILE A 50 6.90 5.52 -63.17
CA ILE A 50 7.02 6.79 -62.46
C ILE A 50 5.94 6.91 -61.38
N GLU A 51 4.71 6.46 -61.65
CA GLU A 51 3.65 6.31 -60.63
C GLU A 51 4.06 5.33 -59.52
N PHE A 52 4.78 4.26 -59.87
CA PHE A 52 5.22 3.27 -58.89
C PHE A 52 6.40 3.76 -58.05
N ALA A 53 7.40 4.44 -58.64
CA ALA A 53 8.53 5.02 -57.92
C ALA A 53 8.11 6.14 -56.94
N THR A 54 7.13 6.97 -57.33
CA THR A 54 6.58 8.03 -56.46
C THR A 54 5.70 7.47 -55.34
N SER A 55 5.04 6.34 -55.55
CA SER A 55 4.23 5.66 -54.54
C SER A 55 5.07 4.92 -53.47
N TRP A 56 6.31 4.54 -53.81
CA TRP A 56 7.28 3.93 -52.88
C TRP A 56 7.75 4.97 -51.85
N ASP A 57 8.03 6.19 -52.31
CA ASP A 57 8.47 7.30 -51.47
C ASP A 57 7.38 7.76 -50.47
N LEU A 58 6.13 7.89 -50.93
CA LEU A 58 4.99 8.35 -50.11
C LEU A 58 4.63 7.37 -48.96
N ARG A 59 4.71 6.06 -49.21
CA ARG A 59 4.27 5.03 -48.25
C ARG A 59 5.38 4.61 -47.29
N VAL A 60 6.62 4.53 -47.75
CA VAL A 60 7.78 4.23 -46.88
C VAL A 60 8.07 5.41 -45.93
N GLN A 61 7.79 6.65 -46.35
CA GLN A 61 7.88 7.84 -45.48
C GLN A 61 6.70 7.96 -44.49
N PHE A 62 5.57 7.29 -44.72
CA PHE A 62 4.40 7.28 -43.83
C PHE A 62 4.68 6.57 -42.50
N TYR A 63 5.56 5.57 -42.49
CA TYR A 63 5.90 4.82 -41.28
C TYR A 63 6.80 5.59 -40.30
N PRO A 64 7.87 6.32 -40.69
CA PRO A 64 8.61 7.17 -39.75
C PRO A 64 7.75 8.35 -39.25
N LEU A 65 6.71 8.74 -40.01
CA LEU A 65 5.70 9.70 -39.59
C LEU A 65 4.80 9.19 -38.45
N THR A 66 4.56 7.87 -38.34
CA THR A 66 3.84 7.32 -37.19
C THR A 66 4.66 7.38 -35.89
N ILE A 67 5.99 7.27 -35.98
CA ILE A 67 6.89 7.46 -34.83
C ILE A 67 6.78 8.90 -34.29
N ILE A 68 6.66 9.89 -35.18
CA ILE A 68 6.49 11.30 -34.81
C ILE A 68 5.17 11.54 -34.04
N ILE A 69 4.13 10.74 -34.32
CA ILE A 69 2.85 10.77 -33.59
C ILE A 69 2.96 10.05 -32.23
N ILE A 70 3.69 8.93 -32.17
CA ILE A 70 3.82 8.12 -30.94
C ILE A 70 4.64 8.84 -29.87
N LEU A 71 5.72 9.51 -30.26
CA LEU A 71 6.67 10.13 -29.33
C LEU A 71 6.02 11.14 -28.34
N PRO A 72 5.19 12.10 -28.77
CA PRO A 72 4.53 13.05 -27.87
C PRO A 72 3.20 12.54 -27.27
N THR A 73 2.63 11.45 -27.78
CA THR A 73 1.39 10.86 -27.23
C THR A 73 1.67 9.95 -26.04
N LEU A 74 2.88 9.39 -25.93
CA LEU A 74 3.30 8.57 -24.79
C LEU A 74 3.28 9.33 -23.43
N PRO A 75 3.90 10.52 -23.27
CA PRO A 75 3.82 11.28 -22.01
C PRO A 75 2.38 11.66 -21.65
N PHE A 76 1.56 11.95 -22.66
CA PHE A 76 0.14 12.23 -22.47
C PHE A 76 -0.63 10.99 -21.98
N ALA A 77 -0.37 9.82 -22.55
CA ALA A 77 -0.96 8.56 -22.12
C ALA A 77 -0.58 8.21 -20.67
N TYR A 78 0.68 8.38 -20.26
CA TYR A 78 1.10 8.17 -18.86
C TYR A 78 0.45 9.16 -17.89
N LEU A 79 0.14 10.37 -18.33
CA LEU A 79 -0.57 11.34 -17.50
C LEU A 79 -2.02 10.89 -17.29
N LEU A 80 -2.66 10.38 -18.34
CA LEU A 80 -4.01 9.81 -18.24
C LEU A 80 -4.06 8.56 -17.36
N THR A 81 -2.99 7.75 -17.31
CA THR A 81 -2.97 6.56 -16.45
C THR A 81 -3.01 6.88 -14.97
N LYS A 82 -2.59 8.09 -14.56
CA LYS A 82 -2.73 8.56 -13.17
C LYS A 82 -4.18 8.87 -12.77
N ILE A 83 -5.11 8.99 -13.73
CA ILE A 83 -6.53 9.29 -13.46
C ILE A 83 -7.31 8.02 -13.12
N PHE A 84 -6.99 6.89 -13.75
CA PHE A 84 -7.74 5.65 -13.63
C PHE A 84 -7.07 4.69 -12.62
N LYS A 85 -7.89 4.05 -11.77
CA LYS A 85 -7.42 3.11 -10.75
C LYS A 85 -7.26 1.67 -11.24
N SER A 86 -7.93 1.30 -12.33
CA SER A 86 -7.84 -0.05 -12.91
C SER A 86 -7.16 -0.01 -14.27
N ASP A 87 -6.26 -0.96 -14.47
CA ASP A 87 -5.40 -1.03 -15.66
C ASP A 87 -6.22 -1.20 -16.95
N LEU A 88 -7.27 -2.01 -16.91
CA LEU A 88 -8.14 -2.27 -18.06
C LEU A 88 -8.96 -1.03 -18.48
N LEU A 89 -9.60 -0.35 -17.53
CA LEU A 89 -10.37 0.87 -17.83
C LEU A 89 -9.45 1.99 -18.28
N CYS A 90 -8.24 2.07 -17.71
CA CYS A 90 -7.21 2.98 -18.15
C CYS A 90 -6.86 2.75 -19.63
N GLY A 91 -6.53 1.52 -20.02
CA GLY A 91 -6.17 1.20 -21.41
C GLY A 91 -7.29 1.55 -22.40
N LEU A 92 -8.53 1.16 -22.09
CA LEU A 92 -9.69 1.43 -22.94
C LEU A 92 -10.01 2.93 -23.05
N SER A 93 -9.93 3.67 -21.95
CA SER A 93 -10.20 5.12 -21.94
C SER A 93 -9.12 5.92 -22.67
N VAL A 94 -7.84 5.58 -22.49
CA VAL A 94 -6.74 6.21 -23.23
C VAL A 94 -6.91 5.98 -24.73
N LEU A 95 -7.22 4.74 -25.14
CA LEU A 95 -7.45 4.41 -26.55
C LEU A 95 -8.65 5.18 -27.12
N PHE A 96 -9.76 5.25 -26.38
CA PHE A 96 -10.94 6.01 -26.80
C PHE A 96 -10.65 7.51 -26.94
N ILE A 97 -9.93 8.11 -25.99
CA ILE A 97 -9.53 9.52 -26.03
C ILE A 97 -8.61 9.79 -27.23
N LEU A 98 -7.63 8.92 -27.47
CA LEU A 98 -6.73 9.04 -28.62
C LEU A 98 -7.48 8.95 -29.95
N ILE A 99 -8.46 8.04 -30.08
CA ILE A 99 -9.31 7.94 -31.27
C ILE A 99 -10.09 9.24 -31.49
N ILE A 100 -10.72 9.79 -30.44
CA ILE A 100 -11.44 11.07 -30.54
C ILE A 100 -10.50 12.19 -30.96
N LEU A 101 -9.33 12.30 -30.34
CA LEU A 101 -8.33 13.32 -30.69
C LEU A 101 -7.87 13.18 -32.14
N HIS A 102 -7.70 11.95 -32.64
CA HIS A 102 -7.40 11.71 -34.06
C HIS A 102 -8.55 12.10 -34.98
N LEU A 103 -9.80 11.79 -34.65
CA LEU A 103 -10.96 12.24 -35.43
C LEU A 103 -11.04 13.77 -35.47
N VAL A 104 -10.85 14.44 -34.33
CA VAL A 104 -10.79 15.90 -34.24
C VAL A 104 -9.65 16.46 -35.11
N SER A 105 -8.48 15.81 -35.10
CA SER A 105 -7.33 16.24 -35.92
C SER A 105 -7.60 16.21 -37.43
N ILE A 106 -8.48 15.32 -37.90
CA ILE A 106 -8.89 15.23 -39.30
C ILE A 106 -9.96 16.29 -39.62
N ILE A 107 -10.90 16.52 -38.70
CA ILE A 107 -12.03 17.43 -38.90
C ILE A 107 -11.59 18.91 -38.83
N VAL A 108 -10.70 19.26 -37.91
CA VAL A 108 -10.30 20.66 -37.67
C VAL A 108 -9.78 21.34 -38.96
N PRO A 109 -8.81 20.78 -39.72
CA PRO A 109 -8.35 21.39 -40.97
C PRO A 109 -9.46 21.56 -42.02
N VAL A 110 -10.43 20.64 -42.08
CA VAL A 110 -11.57 20.70 -43.00
C VAL A 110 -12.55 21.82 -42.60
N VAL A 111 -12.83 21.98 -41.31
CA VAL A 111 -13.66 23.09 -40.83
C VAL A 111 -12.97 24.43 -41.07
N MET A 112 -11.64 24.47 -40.92
CA MET A 112 -10.86 25.68 -41.16
C MET A 112 -10.92 26.16 -42.60
N SER A 113 -10.96 25.25 -43.58
CA SER A 113 -11.06 25.64 -44.99
C SER A 113 -12.39 26.30 -45.35
N LEU A 114 -13.43 26.14 -44.51
CA LEU A 114 -14.74 26.75 -44.70
C LEU A 114 -14.84 28.18 -44.14
N VAL A 115 -13.87 28.61 -43.33
CA VAL A 115 -13.88 29.93 -42.67
C VAL A 115 -13.17 30.96 -43.56
N ASN A 116 -13.90 31.95 -44.09
CA ASN A 116 -13.29 32.97 -44.99
C ASN A 116 -12.32 33.94 -44.30
N ASN A 117 -12.28 34.00 -42.96
CA ASN A 117 -11.45 34.96 -42.22
C ASN A 117 -10.10 34.35 -41.81
N THR A 118 -9.02 34.87 -42.40
CA THR A 118 -7.64 34.38 -42.21
C THR A 118 -7.12 34.53 -40.78
N PHE A 119 -7.60 35.53 -40.02
CA PHE A 119 -7.19 35.70 -38.62
C PHE A 119 -7.80 34.61 -37.73
N VAL A 120 -9.09 34.33 -37.90
CA VAL A 120 -9.82 33.31 -37.12
C VAL A 120 -9.26 31.92 -37.40
N GLN A 121 -8.94 31.62 -38.66
CA GLN A 121 -8.27 30.37 -39.04
C GLN A 121 -6.92 30.19 -38.30
N LYS A 122 -6.06 31.21 -38.29
CA LYS A 122 -4.76 31.15 -37.59
C LYS A 122 -4.92 30.98 -36.08
N LEU A 123 -5.82 31.74 -35.46
CA LEU A 123 -6.05 31.70 -34.02
C LEU A 123 -6.54 30.31 -33.58
N MET A 124 -7.58 29.79 -34.23
CA MET A 124 -8.16 28.50 -33.86
C MET A 124 -7.18 27.34 -34.14
N TYR A 125 -6.34 27.44 -35.17
CA TYR A 125 -5.34 26.42 -35.49
C TYR A 125 -4.30 26.30 -34.39
N TRP A 126 -3.76 27.44 -33.94
CA TRP A 126 -2.80 27.46 -32.83
C TRP A 126 -3.44 27.01 -31.51
N LEU A 127 -4.70 27.37 -31.24
CA LEU A 127 -5.41 26.89 -30.05
C LEU A 127 -5.52 25.35 -30.04
N PHE A 128 -5.90 24.71 -31.14
CA PHE A 128 -6.01 23.25 -31.19
C PHE A 128 -4.64 22.55 -31.19
N ASN A 129 -3.63 23.10 -31.85
CA ASN A 129 -2.27 22.55 -31.85
C ASN A 129 -1.59 22.60 -30.47
N ILE A 130 -1.94 23.57 -29.63
CA ILE A 130 -1.42 23.69 -28.26
C ILE A 130 -2.11 22.71 -27.29
N ILE A 131 -3.33 22.27 -27.61
CA ILE A 131 -4.12 21.40 -26.71
C ILE A 131 -3.74 19.93 -26.87
N SER A 132 -3.43 19.49 -28.10
CA SER A 132 -3.20 18.08 -28.38
C SER A 132 -1.93 17.86 -29.20
N PRO A 133 -0.95 17.09 -28.67
CA PRO A 133 0.22 16.70 -29.44
C PRO A 133 -0.13 15.86 -30.68
N SER A 134 -1.23 15.10 -30.64
CA SER A 134 -1.73 14.32 -31.79
C SER A 134 -2.16 15.22 -32.95
N ILE A 135 -2.81 16.36 -32.66
CA ILE A 135 -3.26 17.31 -33.69
C ILE A 135 -2.04 17.99 -34.34
N ASN A 136 -1.06 18.40 -33.54
CA ASN A 136 0.18 19.02 -34.05
C ASN A 136 0.99 18.02 -34.89
N ALA A 137 1.14 16.78 -34.44
CA ALA A 137 1.82 15.73 -35.21
C ALA A 137 1.10 15.45 -36.53
N GLN A 138 -0.24 15.34 -36.53
CA GLN A 138 -1.03 15.17 -37.73
C GLN A 138 -0.87 16.33 -38.72
N ALA A 139 -0.80 17.57 -38.23
CA ALA A 139 -0.58 18.74 -39.08
C ALA A 139 0.77 18.70 -39.81
N ILE A 140 1.83 18.20 -39.16
CA ILE A 140 3.14 17.97 -39.79
C ILE A 140 3.03 16.90 -40.89
N VAL A 141 2.33 15.80 -40.61
CA VAL A 141 2.08 14.72 -41.58
C VAL A 141 1.32 15.25 -42.80
N THR A 142 0.21 15.97 -42.59
CA THR A 142 -0.58 16.54 -43.69
C THR A 142 0.23 17.55 -44.51
N TYR A 143 1.12 18.33 -43.88
CA TYR A 143 2.01 19.25 -44.59
C TYR A 143 3.02 18.53 -45.48
N ILE A 144 3.68 17.49 -44.98
CA ILE A 144 4.65 16.69 -45.74
C ILE A 144 3.97 16.04 -46.96
N LEU A 145 2.76 15.49 -46.76
CA LEU A 145 1.95 14.94 -47.84
C LEU A 145 1.52 16.01 -48.86
N ALA A 146 1.16 17.22 -48.39
CA ALA A 146 0.74 18.32 -49.25
C ALA A 146 1.89 18.94 -50.08
N GLN A 147 3.13 18.94 -49.57
CA GLN A 147 4.30 19.35 -50.37
C GLN A 147 4.55 18.37 -51.54
N GLN A 148 4.33 17.08 -51.31
CA GLN A 148 4.49 16.08 -52.36
C GLN A 148 3.35 16.12 -53.38
N SER A 149 2.11 16.44 -52.96
CA SER A 149 1.00 16.60 -53.90
C SER A 149 1.19 17.79 -54.87
N LYS A 150 1.88 18.87 -54.46
CA LYS A 150 2.28 19.96 -55.38
C LYS A 150 3.29 19.49 -56.43
N PHE A 151 4.12 18.49 -56.11
CA PHE A 151 4.99 17.81 -57.07
C PHE A 151 4.16 16.96 -58.06
N CYS A 152 3.09 16.32 -57.60
CA CYS A 152 2.14 15.57 -58.44
C CYS A 152 1.17 16.46 -59.27
N GLN A 153 0.84 17.67 -58.81
CA GLN A 153 -0.03 18.62 -59.54
C GLN A 153 0.58 19.13 -60.85
N VAL A 154 1.91 19.02 -61.02
CA VAL A 154 2.56 19.32 -62.31
C VAL A 154 2.22 18.26 -63.37
N PHE A 155 1.74 17.07 -62.98
CA PHE A 155 1.52 15.94 -63.89
C PHE A 155 0.05 15.53 -64.09
N ILE A 156 -0.89 15.95 -63.24
CA ILE A 156 -2.31 15.64 -63.39
C ILE A 156 -3.12 16.93 -63.22
N ASN A 157 -3.79 17.37 -64.28
CA ASN A 157 -4.69 18.53 -64.36
C ASN A 157 -5.97 18.34 -63.52
N THR A 158 -5.85 18.19 -62.21
CA THR A 158 -6.97 18.29 -61.28
C THR A 158 -6.60 19.16 -60.09
N ASP A 159 -7.35 20.25 -59.91
CA ASP A 159 -7.20 21.27 -58.87
C ASP A 159 -7.60 20.75 -57.47
N PHE A 160 -7.02 19.64 -57.01
CA PHE A 160 -7.08 19.23 -55.61
C PHE A 160 -5.84 19.73 -54.88
N THR A 161 -5.80 21.03 -54.56
CA THR A 161 -4.78 21.57 -53.64
C THR A 161 -5.12 21.09 -52.23
N PHE A 162 -4.32 20.17 -51.67
CA PHE A 162 -4.34 19.92 -50.24
C PHE A 162 -4.03 21.24 -49.53
N PHE A 163 -5.07 21.83 -48.95
CA PHE A 163 -5.00 23.09 -48.23
C PHE A 163 -4.10 22.90 -47.02
N THR A 164 -2.88 23.43 -47.10
CA THR A 164 -2.13 23.79 -45.90
C THR A 164 -2.65 25.18 -45.53
N PRO A 165 -3.42 25.35 -44.44
CA PRO A 165 -4.14 26.60 -44.18
C PRO A 165 -3.21 27.81 -43.98
N ILE A 166 -1.89 27.59 -43.88
CA ILE A 166 -0.90 28.60 -43.54
C ILE A 166 0.40 28.28 -44.29
N GLY A 167 1.03 29.29 -44.88
CA GLY A 167 2.19 29.19 -45.77
C GLY A 167 3.46 28.58 -45.16
N ASN A 168 4.55 28.61 -45.92
CA ASN A 168 5.79 27.85 -45.67
C ASN A 168 6.48 28.08 -44.30
N ASP A 169 6.20 29.16 -43.59
CA ASP A 169 6.89 29.52 -42.34
C ASP A 169 6.38 28.79 -41.09
N THR A 170 5.28 28.03 -41.15
CA THR A 170 4.67 27.39 -39.96
C THR A 170 5.21 26.01 -39.61
N MET A 171 5.94 25.34 -40.52
CA MET A 171 6.48 24.01 -40.26
C MET A 171 7.47 24.01 -39.09
N GLY A 172 8.38 24.98 -39.06
CA GLY A 172 9.36 25.10 -37.97
C GLY A 172 8.70 25.28 -36.61
N TRP A 173 7.63 26.05 -36.54
CA TRP A 173 6.89 26.27 -35.30
C TRP A 173 6.14 25.04 -34.81
N ASN A 174 5.58 24.21 -35.70
CA ASN A 174 4.92 22.95 -35.31
C ASN A 174 5.91 21.98 -34.66
N TRP A 175 7.14 21.86 -35.19
CA TRP A 175 8.22 21.08 -34.58
C TRP A 175 8.63 21.61 -33.21
N VAL A 176 8.78 22.94 -33.08
CA VAL A 176 9.11 23.59 -31.80
C VAL A 176 8.01 23.29 -30.76
N VAL A 177 6.73 23.43 -31.14
CA VAL A 177 5.61 23.15 -30.24
C VAL A 177 5.55 21.66 -29.89
N LEU A 178 5.86 20.74 -30.80
CA LEU A 178 5.86 19.30 -30.53
C LEU A 178 6.95 18.91 -29.53
N ILE A 179 8.16 19.45 -29.69
CA ILE A 179 9.26 19.25 -28.73
C ILE A 179 8.90 19.83 -27.36
N LEU A 180 8.31 21.02 -27.35
CA LEU A 180 7.89 21.69 -26.12
C LEU A 180 6.78 20.90 -25.39
N HIS A 181 5.85 20.27 -26.11
CA HIS A 181 4.86 19.36 -25.51
C HIS A 181 5.52 18.17 -24.82
N ILE A 182 6.49 17.52 -25.47
CA ILE A 182 7.21 16.38 -24.87
C ILE A 182 7.87 16.80 -23.56
N ILE A 183 8.59 17.93 -23.58
CA ILE A 183 9.32 18.42 -22.40
C ILE A 183 8.34 18.81 -21.29
N ILE A 184 7.29 19.58 -21.60
CA ILE A 184 6.31 20.03 -20.60
C ILE A 184 5.54 18.84 -20.00
N LEU A 185 5.06 17.91 -20.82
CA LEU A 185 4.31 16.75 -20.33
C LEU A 185 5.19 15.84 -19.46
N LEU A 186 6.46 15.63 -19.84
CA LEU A 186 7.42 14.89 -19.03
C LEU A 186 7.72 15.58 -17.70
N LEU A 187 7.91 16.91 -17.71
CA LEU A 187 8.12 17.70 -16.50
C LEU A 187 6.90 17.66 -15.58
N VAL A 188 5.69 17.78 -16.13
CA VAL A 188 4.44 17.64 -15.38
C VAL A 188 4.33 16.24 -14.78
N LEU A 189 4.60 15.18 -15.54
CA LEU A 189 4.60 13.81 -15.04
C LEU A 189 5.59 13.60 -13.88
N ILE A 190 6.81 14.11 -14.03
CA ILE A 190 7.83 14.08 -12.97
C ILE A 190 7.39 14.90 -11.75
N ALA A 191 6.79 16.07 -11.95
CA ALA A 191 6.31 16.93 -10.88
C ALA A 191 5.14 16.30 -10.11
N ILE A 192 4.24 15.58 -10.78
CA ILE A 192 3.16 14.81 -10.15
C ILE A 192 3.74 13.65 -9.33
N ASP A 193 4.65 12.87 -9.90
CA ASP A 193 5.20 11.68 -9.27
C ASP A 193 6.19 11.98 -8.13
N SER A 194 6.88 13.12 -8.22
CA SER A 194 7.68 13.68 -7.12
C SER A 194 6.84 14.33 -6.02
N GLY A 195 5.52 14.44 -6.21
CA GLY A 195 4.59 15.04 -5.25
C GLY A 195 4.65 16.56 -5.17
N LEU A 196 5.34 17.24 -6.10
CA LEU A 196 5.38 18.71 -6.21
C LEU A 196 4.04 19.27 -6.70
N LEU A 197 3.39 18.59 -7.65
CA LEU A 197 2.06 18.90 -8.14
C LEU A 197 1.05 17.89 -7.58
N LYS A 198 0.06 18.37 -6.82
CA LYS A 198 -1.09 17.56 -6.43
C LYS A 198 -2.05 17.44 -7.62
N PHE A 199 -1.85 16.44 -8.49
CA PHE A 199 -2.84 16.12 -9.51
C PHE A 199 -4.02 15.41 -8.84
N SER A 200 -4.99 16.19 -8.39
CA SER A 200 -6.23 15.67 -7.84
C SER A 200 -7.34 16.02 -8.82
N PHE A 201 -7.65 15.11 -9.74
CA PHE A 201 -8.99 15.08 -10.34
C PHE A 201 -9.94 14.53 -9.29
N SER A 202 -10.12 15.32 -8.23
CA SER A 202 -10.96 14.96 -7.11
C SER A 202 -12.39 15.28 -7.52
N PHE A 203 -13.18 14.24 -7.75
CA PHE A 203 -14.62 14.28 -7.42
C PHE A 203 -14.81 14.41 -5.88
N SER A 204 -14.02 15.26 -5.22
CA SER A 204 -14.10 15.61 -3.80
C SER A 204 -15.05 16.79 -3.63
N PHE A 205 -16.25 16.70 -4.21
CA PHE A 205 -17.27 17.68 -3.90
C PHE A 205 -18.04 17.34 -2.61
N LEU A 206 -17.91 16.14 -2.05
CA LEU A 206 -18.66 15.77 -0.83
C LEU A 206 -17.87 14.82 0.08
N THR A 207 -16.84 15.31 0.76
CA THR A 207 -16.43 14.68 2.03
C THR A 207 -16.52 15.74 3.11
N ARG A 208 -17.67 15.76 3.82
CA ARG A 208 -17.80 16.52 5.06
C ARG A 208 -16.63 16.12 5.99
N PRO A 209 -16.03 17.07 6.73
CA PRO A 209 -15.12 16.69 7.80
C PRO A 209 -15.86 15.75 8.73
N LEU A 210 -15.29 14.57 8.95
CA LEU A 210 -15.83 13.62 9.92
C LEU A 210 -15.73 14.29 11.28
N GLN A 211 -16.87 14.52 11.93
CA GLN A 211 -16.89 14.91 13.33
C GLN A 211 -16.40 13.72 14.13
N PHE A 212 -15.30 13.95 14.85
CA PHE A 212 -14.73 13.00 15.79
C PHE A 212 -15.12 13.46 17.19
N ASP A 213 -15.84 12.62 17.91
CA ASP A 213 -16.20 12.91 19.30
C ASP A 213 -15.13 12.32 20.21
N GLU A 214 -14.32 13.20 20.81
CA GLU A 214 -13.25 12.81 21.73
C GLU A 214 -13.80 12.25 23.05
N ASN A 215 -15.05 12.55 23.41
CA ASN A 215 -15.64 12.14 24.69
C ASN A 215 -15.92 10.63 24.80
N ILE A 216 -15.88 9.90 23.68
CA ILE A 216 -16.12 8.45 23.62
C ILE A 216 -14.84 7.66 23.92
N LEU A 217 -13.67 8.31 23.85
CA LEU A 217 -12.39 7.65 23.97
C LEU A 217 -12.01 7.42 25.43
N ASP A 218 -11.28 6.34 25.65
CA ASP A 218 -10.63 6.09 26.92
C ASP A 218 -9.55 7.14 27.24
N ASN A 219 -9.40 7.47 28.52
CA ASN A 219 -8.46 8.49 29.00
C ASN A 219 -7.00 8.22 28.55
N ASP A 220 -6.59 6.96 28.46
CA ASP A 220 -5.23 6.60 28.03
C ASP A 220 -5.03 6.85 26.52
N VAL A 221 -6.08 6.63 25.72
CA VAL A 221 -6.07 6.91 24.28
C VAL A 221 -6.06 8.42 24.04
N LEU A 222 -6.83 9.18 24.80
CA LEU A 222 -6.83 10.65 24.76
C LEU A 222 -5.46 11.21 25.14
N ALA A 223 -4.86 10.71 26.22
CA ALA A 223 -3.53 11.13 26.65
C ALA A 223 -2.46 10.87 25.57
N GLU A 224 -2.46 9.68 24.94
CA GLU A 224 -1.56 9.37 23.83
C GLU A 224 -1.83 10.26 22.62
N ARG A 225 -3.10 10.52 22.29
CA ARG A 225 -3.50 11.41 21.19
C ARG A 225 -2.93 12.82 21.41
N HIS A 226 -3.11 13.42 22.58
CA HIS A 226 -2.55 14.74 22.89
C HIS A 226 -1.01 14.74 22.86
N ARG A 227 -0.37 13.68 23.35
CA ARG A 227 1.09 13.52 23.27
C ARG A 227 1.58 13.51 21.81
N ILE A 228 0.95 12.75 20.93
CA ILE A 228 1.34 12.63 19.52
C ILE A 228 1.06 13.91 18.74
N LEU A 229 -0.09 14.56 18.97
CA LEU A 229 -0.44 15.80 18.29
C LEU A 229 0.49 16.96 18.72
N SER A 230 0.89 17.03 19.99
CA SER A 230 1.85 18.04 20.48
C SER A 230 3.27 17.87 19.93
N LEU A 231 3.70 16.61 19.66
CA LEU A 231 4.96 16.30 18.95
C LEU A 231 5.00 16.88 17.52
N ASN A 232 3.84 16.95 16.86
CA ASN A 232 3.74 17.48 15.50
C ASN A 232 3.91 19.01 15.46
N TYR A 233 3.36 19.72 16.45
CA TYR A 233 3.54 21.18 16.60
C TYR A 233 5.00 21.57 16.82
N SER A 234 5.73 20.81 17.64
CA SER A 234 7.14 21.08 17.93
C SER A 234 8.06 20.74 16.76
N THR A 235 7.75 19.71 15.96
CA THR A 235 8.52 19.36 14.75
C THR A 235 8.33 20.38 13.62
N THR A 236 7.11 20.92 13.47
CA THR A 236 6.81 21.96 12.45
C THR A 236 7.54 23.27 12.79
N ASN A 237 7.59 23.64 14.08
CA ASN A 237 8.27 24.84 14.56
C ASN A 237 9.80 24.69 14.70
N LYS A 238 10.33 23.49 14.98
CA LYS A 238 11.79 23.23 14.99
C LYS A 238 12.44 23.39 13.61
N SER A 239 11.67 23.26 12.52
CA SER A 239 12.20 23.60 11.18
C SER A 239 12.45 25.11 10.97
N LEU A 240 11.96 25.96 11.89
CA LEU A 240 12.11 27.42 11.86
C LEU A 240 13.03 27.96 12.96
N LEU A 241 13.42 27.16 13.95
CA LEU A 241 14.26 27.58 15.07
C LEU A 241 15.39 26.55 15.28
N ASN A 242 16.49 26.75 14.54
CA ASN A 242 17.78 26.20 14.88
C ASN A 242 18.30 26.92 16.13
N THR A 243 18.00 26.42 17.32
CA THR A 243 18.82 26.71 18.51
C THR A 243 18.56 25.70 19.62
N ASP A 244 19.69 25.16 20.06
CA ASP A 244 20.05 24.78 21.43
C ASP A 244 19.69 23.39 21.98
N ASN A 245 20.80 22.71 22.27
CA ASN A 245 21.00 21.47 22.99
C ASN A 245 20.38 21.55 24.39
N ASN A 246 19.37 20.73 24.65
CA ASN A 246 19.09 20.20 25.98
C ASN A 246 18.75 18.72 25.82
N GLU A 247 19.60 17.89 26.41
CA GLU A 247 19.46 16.43 26.51
C GLU A 247 18.40 16.08 27.58
N GLU A 248 17.14 16.44 27.33
CA GLU A 248 16.06 15.66 27.91
C GLU A 248 15.95 14.36 27.11
N GLU A 249 15.79 13.22 27.78
CA GLU A 249 15.48 11.91 27.21
C GLU A 249 14.15 11.99 26.43
N HIS A 250 14.18 12.65 25.27
CA HIS A 250 13.07 12.68 24.35
C HIS A 250 12.93 11.25 23.84
N VAL A 251 11.92 10.54 24.35
CA VAL A 251 11.49 9.24 23.85
C VAL A 251 11.22 9.41 22.36
N THR A 252 12.19 9.03 21.52
CA THR A 252 12.08 9.12 20.07
C THR A 252 11.20 7.96 19.59
N ASP A 253 9.96 8.27 19.24
CA ASP A 253 9.06 7.31 18.60
C ASP A 253 9.57 7.03 17.18
N HIS A 254 9.83 5.75 16.88
CA HIS A 254 10.21 5.33 15.53
C HIS A 254 9.05 5.39 14.56
N LEU A 255 7.81 5.19 15.03
CA LEU A 255 6.59 5.36 14.26
C LEU A 255 5.66 6.31 15.01
N THR A 256 5.11 7.30 14.31
CA THR A 256 3.97 8.08 14.82
C THR A 256 2.85 8.12 13.78
N VAL A 257 1.63 7.84 14.22
CA VAL A 257 0.42 7.86 13.40
C VAL A 257 -0.45 9.00 13.89
N HIS A 258 -0.81 9.92 12.98
CA HIS A 258 -1.53 11.16 13.29
C HIS A 258 -2.87 11.17 12.56
N ASP A 259 -3.96 11.11 13.32
CA ASP A 259 -5.32 11.31 12.83
C ASP A 259 -5.66 10.51 11.56
N LEU A 260 -5.21 9.25 11.51
CA LEU A 260 -5.32 8.45 10.30
C LEU A 260 -6.77 8.07 10.02
N VAL A 261 -7.27 8.42 8.83
CA VAL A 261 -8.63 8.10 8.38
C VAL A 261 -8.56 7.39 7.03
N LYS A 262 -9.33 6.31 6.89
CA LYS A 262 -9.56 5.63 5.62
C LYS A 262 -11.04 5.33 5.44
N ARG A 263 -11.60 5.89 4.36
CA ARG A 263 -12.94 5.56 3.86
C ARG A 263 -12.83 4.96 2.46
N PHE A 264 -13.44 3.80 2.27
CA PHE A 264 -13.54 3.19 0.95
C PHE A 264 -14.76 3.76 0.21
N PRO A 265 -14.64 4.04 -1.10
CA PRO A 265 -15.76 4.52 -1.89
C PRO A 265 -16.91 3.51 -1.87
N GLY A 266 -18.15 4.00 -1.77
CA GLY A 266 -19.34 3.16 -1.69
C GLY A 266 -19.63 2.58 -0.29
N ARG A 267 -18.80 2.85 0.72
CA ARG A 267 -19.09 2.50 2.12
C ARG A 267 -19.42 3.75 2.95
N ASN A 268 -20.46 3.63 3.77
CA ASN A 268 -20.85 4.68 4.71
C ASN A 268 -19.95 4.72 5.96
N THR A 269 -19.34 3.59 6.32
CA THR A 269 -18.45 3.47 7.47
C THR A 269 -16.98 3.74 7.13
N CYS A 270 -16.25 4.32 8.08
CA CYS A 270 -14.81 4.47 8.00
C CYS A 270 -14.15 3.14 8.39
N ALA A 271 -13.21 2.66 7.57
CA ALA A 271 -12.42 1.47 7.91
C ALA A 271 -11.36 1.79 8.98
N VAL A 272 -10.82 3.00 8.94
CA VAL A 272 -9.94 3.57 9.97
C VAL A 272 -10.45 4.97 10.26
N ASN A 273 -10.58 5.35 11.53
CA ASN A 273 -11.23 6.58 11.95
C ASN A 273 -10.40 7.29 13.03
N HIS A 274 -9.70 8.36 12.65
CA HIS A 274 -8.88 9.21 13.54
C HIS A 274 -7.86 8.45 14.41
N LEU A 275 -7.33 7.34 13.88
CA LEU A 275 -6.38 6.51 14.60
C LEU A 275 -5.08 7.28 14.87
N THR A 276 -4.70 7.39 16.14
CA THR A 276 -3.54 8.14 16.59
C THR A 276 -2.80 7.35 17.66
N PHE A 277 -1.51 7.03 17.42
CA PHE A 277 -0.64 6.36 18.38
C PHE A 277 0.83 6.50 17.97
N GLY A 278 1.75 6.31 18.92
CA GLY A 278 3.19 6.19 18.66
C GLY A 278 3.71 4.79 18.95
N ALA A 279 4.82 4.40 18.33
CA ALA A 279 5.61 3.25 18.74
C ALA A 279 7.04 3.71 19.06
N LYS A 280 7.45 3.49 20.30
CA LYS A 280 8.75 3.88 20.86
C LYS A 280 9.85 3.02 20.26
N ARG A 281 11.07 3.55 20.26
CA ARG A 281 12.26 2.79 19.82
C ARG A 281 12.47 1.53 20.66
N GLY A 282 12.51 0.37 19.98
CA GLY A 282 12.67 -0.93 20.64
C GLY A 282 11.43 -1.38 21.40
N GLU A 283 10.25 -0.88 21.01
CA GLU A 283 8.96 -1.31 21.52
C GLU A 283 8.38 -2.44 20.65
N ALA A 284 7.65 -3.35 21.28
CA ALA A 284 6.81 -4.34 20.62
C ALA A 284 5.34 -3.97 20.85
N PHE A 285 4.75 -3.28 19.87
CA PHE A 285 3.40 -2.78 19.95
C PHE A 285 2.41 -3.74 19.28
N GLY A 286 1.46 -4.27 20.03
CA GLY A 286 0.42 -5.15 19.49
C GLY A 286 -0.89 -4.40 19.22
N LEU A 287 -1.41 -4.53 18.01
CA LEU A 287 -2.69 -3.97 17.60
C LEU A 287 -3.73 -5.09 17.50
N LEU A 288 -4.60 -5.16 18.51
CA LEU A 288 -5.66 -6.15 18.65
C LEU A 288 -6.99 -5.58 18.16
N GLY A 289 -7.96 -6.45 17.84
CA GLY A 289 -9.27 -6.02 17.33
C GLY A 289 -10.00 -7.15 16.63
N TYR A 290 -11.32 -7.05 16.49
CA TYR A 290 -12.11 -8.02 15.72
C TYR A 290 -11.78 -7.96 14.21
N ASN A 291 -12.21 -8.98 13.48
CA ASN A 291 -12.18 -8.95 12.02
C ASN A 291 -13.03 -7.77 11.52
N GLY A 292 -12.46 -6.97 10.62
CA GLY A 292 -13.11 -5.74 10.14
C GLY A 292 -12.84 -4.48 10.97
N ALA A 293 -12.10 -4.56 12.09
CA ALA A 293 -11.79 -3.37 12.92
C ALA A 293 -10.82 -2.36 12.27
N GLY A 294 -10.24 -2.66 11.09
CA GLY A 294 -9.34 -1.75 10.36
C GLY A 294 -7.84 -1.99 10.54
N LYS A 295 -7.42 -3.07 11.21
CA LYS A 295 -6.01 -3.42 11.49
C LYS A 295 -5.15 -3.56 10.22
N THR A 296 -5.49 -4.50 9.34
CA THR A 296 -4.80 -4.73 8.06
C THR A 296 -4.85 -3.50 7.16
N THR A 297 -5.97 -2.76 7.16
CA THR A 297 -6.08 -1.51 6.42
C THR A 297 -5.11 -0.45 6.94
N THR A 298 -4.95 -0.33 8.26
CA THR A 298 -3.96 0.54 8.89
C THR A 298 -2.56 0.15 8.44
N PHE A 299 -2.20 -1.14 8.50
CA PHE A 299 -0.88 -1.60 8.10
C PHE A 299 -0.59 -1.34 6.62
N ARG A 300 -1.53 -1.61 5.72
CA ARG A 300 -1.37 -1.26 4.29
C ARG A 300 -1.13 0.23 4.08
N ILE A 301 -1.73 1.10 4.90
CA ILE A 301 -1.48 2.54 4.84
C ILE A 301 -0.07 2.88 5.35
N LEU A 302 0.38 2.26 6.45
CA LEU A 302 1.72 2.47 7.02
C LEU A 302 2.84 1.98 6.09
N VAL A 303 2.58 0.94 5.29
CA VAL A 303 3.52 0.43 4.28
C VAL A 303 3.41 1.19 2.95
N GLY A 304 2.39 2.03 2.78
CA GLY A 304 2.17 2.81 1.55
C GLY A 304 1.50 2.04 0.41
N ASP A 305 0.99 0.85 0.67
CA ASP A 305 0.17 0.05 -0.27
C ASP A 305 -1.21 0.68 -0.48
N GLU A 306 -1.76 1.32 0.55
CA GLU A 306 -3.04 2.04 0.51
C GLU A 306 -2.89 3.51 0.89
N LEU A 307 -3.56 4.41 0.16
CA LEU A 307 -3.55 5.83 0.51
C LEU A 307 -4.59 6.13 1.60
N ALA A 308 -4.17 6.85 2.64
CA ALA A 308 -5.07 7.43 3.64
C ALA A 308 -6.01 8.47 3.01
N THR A 309 -7.25 8.53 3.50
CA THR A 309 -8.22 9.57 3.14
C THR A 309 -7.87 10.88 3.85
N GLN A 310 -7.53 10.82 5.15
CA GLN A 310 -7.01 11.94 5.95
C GLN A 310 -5.94 11.43 6.94
N GLY A 311 -5.21 12.36 7.54
CA GLY A 311 -4.12 12.03 8.46
C GLY A 311 -2.81 11.65 7.77
N THR A 312 -1.78 11.41 8.58
CA THR A 312 -0.43 11.07 8.11
C THR A 312 0.29 10.18 9.11
N ALA A 313 1.28 9.41 8.63
CA ALA A 313 2.18 8.65 9.48
C ALA A 313 3.64 9.04 9.19
N TYR A 314 4.48 8.96 10.21
CA TYR A 314 5.91 9.28 10.14
C TYR A 314 6.76 8.14 10.71
N ILE A 315 7.80 7.76 9.99
CA ILE A 315 8.83 6.83 10.43
C ILE A 315 10.11 7.63 10.64
N ASP A 316 10.65 7.65 11.86
CA ASP A 316 11.86 8.41 12.22
C ASP A 316 11.77 9.88 11.76
N GLY A 317 10.61 10.51 12.04
CA GLY A 317 10.29 11.89 11.60
C GLY A 317 10.01 12.07 10.10
N GLN A 318 10.15 11.04 9.27
CA GLN A 318 9.92 11.11 7.84
C GLN A 318 8.52 10.63 7.46
N ASN A 319 7.79 11.45 6.71
CA ASN A 319 6.44 11.11 6.27
C ASN A 319 6.44 9.87 5.34
N VAL A 320 5.65 8.85 5.70
CA VAL A 320 5.52 7.58 4.96
C VAL A 320 5.12 7.81 3.50
N ARG A 321 4.29 8.82 3.22
CA ARG A 321 3.78 9.10 1.87
C ARG A 321 4.81 9.76 0.95
N ARG A 322 5.79 10.50 1.49
CA ARG A 322 6.61 11.44 0.71
C ARG A 322 8.01 10.93 0.35
N ARG A 323 8.49 9.80 0.89
CA ARG A 323 9.87 9.36 0.66
C ARG A 323 10.01 7.85 0.44
N LEU A 324 10.62 7.48 -0.67
CA LEU A 324 11.06 6.10 -0.95
C LEU A 324 12.14 5.60 0.02
N THR A 325 12.84 6.52 0.70
CA THR A 325 13.92 6.19 1.66
C THR A 325 13.39 5.62 2.97
N SER A 326 12.26 6.12 3.49
CA SER A 326 11.64 5.59 4.70
C SER A 326 11.13 4.17 4.48
N MET A 327 10.69 3.82 3.26
CA MET A 327 10.28 2.45 2.92
C MET A 327 11.43 1.43 3.04
N ARG A 328 12.69 1.84 2.81
CA ARG A 328 13.85 0.96 3.01
C ARG A 328 14.06 0.57 4.47
N GLN A 329 13.62 1.42 5.40
CA GLN A 329 13.75 1.22 6.84
C GLN A 329 12.55 0.49 7.46
N LEU A 330 11.54 0.12 6.67
CA LEU A 330 10.33 -0.55 7.14
C LEU A 330 10.25 -2.01 6.68
N GLY A 331 10.29 -2.96 7.60
CA GLY A 331 9.96 -4.37 7.34
C GLY A 331 8.46 -4.59 7.26
N TYR A 332 7.99 -5.49 6.39
CA TYR A 332 6.57 -5.83 6.32
C TYR A 332 6.35 -7.32 6.07
N CYS A 333 5.53 -7.95 6.91
CA CYS A 333 4.98 -9.28 6.69
C CYS A 333 3.46 -9.16 6.49
N PRO A 334 2.94 -9.27 5.25
CA PRO A 334 1.51 -9.18 4.98
C PRO A 334 0.71 -10.38 5.53
N GLN A 335 -0.59 -10.24 5.73
CA GLN A 335 -1.47 -11.34 6.18
C GLN A 335 -1.49 -12.50 5.17
N GLN A 336 -1.59 -12.18 3.89
CA GLN A 336 -1.46 -13.14 2.79
C GLN A 336 -0.02 -13.16 2.28
N ASN A 337 0.55 -14.36 2.15
CA ASN A 337 1.89 -14.54 1.61
C ASN A 337 1.97 -13.99 0.17
N CYS A 338 3.01 -13.22 -0.13
CA CYS A 338 3.28 -12.70 -1.46
C CYS A 338 3.65 -13.84 -2.41
N SER A 339 3.10 -13.81 -3.63
CA SER A 339 3.45 -14.76 -4.69
C SER A 339 4.79 -14.35 -5.30
N MET A 340 5.85 -15.06 -4.89
CA MET A 340 7.17 -15.06 -5.53
C MET A 340 7.42 -16.44 -6.14
N ASP A 341 6.43 -16.96 -6.85
CA ASP A 341 6.32 -18.39 -7.15
C ASP A 341 7.49 -18.94 -8.00
N PHE A 342 8.10 -18.09 -8.82
CA PHE A 342 9.21 -18.46 -9.71
C PHE A 342 10.60 -18.30 -9.08
N LEU A 343 10.70 -17.73 -7.88
CA LEU A 343 11.99 -17.56 -7.20
C LEU A 343 12.26 -18.74 -6.26
N THR A 344 13.53 -19.10 -6.11
CA THR A 344 13.94 -19.96 -5.00
C THR A 344 13.92 -19.17 -3.69
N VAL A 345 13.87 -19.87 -2.55
CA VAL A 345 13.93 -19.23 -1.23
C VAL A 345 15.21 -18.40 -1.08
N ARG A 346 16.34 -18.93 -1.56
CA ARG A 346 17.61 -18.20 -1.60
C ARG A 346 17.49 -16.94 -2.45
N ASP A 347 16.95 -17.04 -3.67
CA ASP A 347 16.84 -15.88 -4.56
C ASP A 347 15.94 -14.80 -3.97
N GLY A 348 14.83 -15.17 -3.31
CA GLY A 348 13.95 -14.23 -2.63
C GLY A 348 14.66 -13.47 -1.51
N LEU A 349 15.42 -14.17 -0.66
CA LEU A 349 16.21 -13.55 0.41
C LEU A 349 17.31 -12.64 -0.15
N TYR A 350 18.04 -13.08 -1.19
CA TYR A 350 19.06 -12.27 -1.86
C TYR A 350 18.46 -11.02 -2.50
N LEU A 351 17.35 -11.16 -3.23
CA LEU A 351 16.67 -10.05 -3.90
C LEU A 351 16.28 -8.97 -2.89
N LEU A 352 15.60 -9.36 -1.81
CA LEU A 352 15.13 -8.40 -0.84
C LEU A 352 16.29 -7.77 -0.05
N ALA A 353 17.32 -8.54 0.32
CA ALA A 353 18.52 -8.00 0.95
C ALA A 353 19.21 -6.94 0.07
N ARG A 354 19.28 -7.14 -1.25
CA ARG A 354 19.82 -6.16 -2.20
C ARG A 354 18.96 -4.90 -2.28
N ILE A 355 17.64 -5.05 -2.36
CA ILE A 355 16.70 -3.91 -2.38
C ILE A 355 16.83 -3.08 -1.10
N ARG A 356 17.06 -3.73 0.04
CA ARG A 356 17.31 -3.11 1.35
C ARG A 356 18.68 -2.44 1.48
N GLY A 357 19.58 -2.62 0.50
CA GLY A 357 20.89 -1.99 0.50
C GLY A 357 21.99 -2.78 1.23
N VAL A 358 21.79 -4.08 1.50
CA VAL A 358 22.85 -4.94 2.03
C VAL A 358 23.97 -5.06 1.00
N THR A 359 25.21 -4.78 1.43
CA THR A 359 26.40 -4.82 0.57
C THR A 359 26.68 -6.24 0.09
N PHE A 360 27.20 -6.39 -1.13
CA PHE A 360 27.50 -7.70 -1.73
C PHE A 360 28.44 -8.56 -0.86
N SER A 361 29.40 -7.94 -0.16
CA SER A 361 30.31 -8.64 0.76
C SER A 361 29.62 -9.25 1.98
N ARG A 362 28.48 -8.71 2.40
CA ARG A 362 27.74 -9.13 3.61
C ARG A 362 26.48 -9.92 3.28
N ILE A 363 26.05 -9.95 2.03
CA ILE A 363 24.75 -10.54 1.69
C ILE A 363 24.70 -12.03 2.00
N HIS A 364 25.78 -12.76 1.72
CA HIS A 364 25.84 -14.19 1.98
C HIS A 364 25.70 -14.50 3.48
N SER A 365 26.41 -13.75 4.34
CA SER A 365 26.32 -13.96 5.78
C SER A 365 24.94 -13.58 6.32
N VAL A 366 24.38 -12.46 5.88
CA VAL A 366 23.02 -12.04 6.28
C VAL A 366 21.97 -13.07 5.88
N VAL A 367 22.01 -13.56 4.64
CA VAL A 367 21.06 -14.56 4.15
C VAL A 367 21.20 -15.87 4.93
N GLN A 368 22.42 -16.31 5.21
CA GLN A 368 22.68 -17.54 5.96
C GLN A 368 22.27 -17.43 7.45
N THR A 369 22.46 -16.26 8.07
CA THR A 369 21.97 -16.02 9.43
C THR A 369 20.44 -16.00 9.49
N ILE A 370 19.79 -15.32 8.55
CA ILE A 370 18.33 -15.25 8.50
C ILE A 370 17.73 -16.61 8.17
N SER A 371 18.32 -17.38 7.25
CA SER A 371 17.84 -18.72 6.91
C SER A 371 17.92 -19.68 8.09
N SER A 372 19.00 -19.63 8.87
CA SER A 372 19.16 -20.49 10.04
C SER A 372 18.22 -20.12 11.17
N LEU A 373 18.06 -18.82 11.45
CA LEU A 373 17.11 -18.33 12.47
C LEU A 373 15.69 -18.81 12.19
N PHE A 374 15.22 -18.75 10.94
CA PHE A 374 13.86 -19.14 10.56
C PHE A 374 13.71 -20.61 10.13
N LEU A 375 14.74 -21.44 10.32
CA LEU A 375 14.78 -22.85 9.92
C LEU A 375 14.44 -23.08 8.43
N LEU A 376 14.98 -22.23 7.56
CA LEU A 376 14.78 -22.25 6.11
C LEU A 376 15.92 -22.95 5.35
N ASP A 377 17.02 -23.29 6.02
CA ASP A 377 18.19 -23.95 5.43
C ASP A 377 17.88 -25.14 4.52
N PRO A 378 17.03 -26.13 4.91
CA PRO A 378 16.74 -27.27 4.04
C PRO A 378 15.90 -26.91 2.80
N PHE A 379 15.29 -25.71 2.78
CA PHE A 379 14.39 -25.27 1.72
C PHE A 379 15.02 -24.21 0.81
N LEU A 380 16.29 -23.83 1.01
CA LEU A 380 16.94 -22.73 0.31
C LEU A 380 16.91 -22.86 -1.22
N ASN A 381 17.03 -24.09 -1.73
CA ASN A 381 17.07 -24.38 -3.18
C ASN A 381 15.68 -24.71 -3.76
N ASN A 382 14.64 -24.77 -2.92
CA ASN A 382 13.29 -25.07 -3.38
C ASN A 382 12.63 -23.79 -3.90
N TYR A 383 11.72 -23.94 -4.86
CA TYR A 383 10.90 -22.82 -5.31
C TYR A 383 9.89 -22.44 -4.22
N ILE A 384 9.62 -21.13 -4.08
CA ILE A 384 8.74 -20.62 -3.04
C ILE A 384 7.33 -21.23 -3.15
N HIS A 385 6.81 -21.47 -4.36
CA HIS A 385 5.49 -22.08 -4.55
C HIS A 385 5.38 -23.50 -3.98
N GLN A 386 6.48 -24.26 -3.93
CA GLN A 386 6.55 -25.65 -3.45
C GLN A 386 6.55 -25.76 -1.92
N LEU A 387 6.74 -24.65 -1.21
CA LEU A 387 6.76 -24.64 0.25
C LEU A 387 5.36 -24.86 0.84
N SER A 388 5.31 -25.51 2.00
CA SER A 388 4.09 -25.56 2.83
C SER A 388 3.68 -24.16 3.28
N GLY A 389 2.39 -23.97 3.60
CA GLY A 389 1.86 -22.67 4.06
C GLY A 389 2.62 -22.09 5.25
N GLY A 390 2.93 -22.92 6.25
CA GLY A 390 3.73 -22.52 7.42
C GLY A 390 5.16 -22.13 7.07
N THR A 391 5.84 -22.87 6.17
CA THR A 391 7.19 -22.49 5.72
C THR A 391 7.18 -21.22 4.87
N LYS A 392 6.16 -21.00 4.04
CA LYS A 392 5.94 -19.72 3.35
C LYS A 392 5.79 -18.58 4.37
N ARG A 393 5.04 -18.80 5.46
CA ARG A 393 4.87 -17.81 6.54
C ARG A 393 6.20 -17.45 7.19
N ARG A 394 7.01 -18.45 7.54
CA ARG A 394 8.36 -18.27 8.09
C ARG A 394 9.26 -17.47 7.15
N LEU A 395 9.22 -17.76 5.85
CA LEU A 395 9.94 -16.99 4.85
C LEU A 395 9.50 -15.52 4.82
N HIS A 396 8.20 -15.21 4.87
CA HIS A 396 7.73 -13.82 4.88
C HIS A 396 8.13 -13.07 6.16
N ALA A 397 8.10 -13.73 7.31
CA ALA A 397 8.62 -13.16 8.55
C ALA A 397 10.14 -12.91 8.47
N ALA A 398 10.90 -13.83 7.87
CA ALA A 398 12.33 -13.68 7.63
C ALA A 398 12.64 -12.49 6.70
N LEU A 399 11.87 -12.34 5.62
CA LEU A 399 11.95 -11.23 4.69
C LEU A 399 11.61 -9.88 5.34
N ALA A 400 10.69 -9.85 6.31
CA ALA A 400 10.38 -8.64 7.04
C ALA A 400 11.54 -8.16 7.95
N LEU A 401 12.43 -9.06 8.37
CA LEU A 401 13.58 -8.73 9.24
C LEU A 401 14.91 -8.55 8.49
N ILE A 402 14.95 -8.83 7.18
CA ILE A 402 16.19 -8.77 6.40
C ILE A 402 16.66 -7.33 6.16
N GLY A 403 17.98 -7.10 6.24
CA GLY A 403 18.57 -5.78 5.98
C GLY A 403 18.21 -4.74 7.06
N PRO A 404 18.55 -5.04 8.32
CA PRO A 404 17.91 -4.60 9.58
C PRO A 404 17.04 -3.33 9.47
N PRO A 405 15.70 -3.45 9.45
CA PRO A 405 14.82 -2.30 9.43
C PRO A 405 14.80 -1.56 10.79
N LEU A 406 14.29 -0.32 10.82
CA LEU A 406 14.04 0.42 12.07
C LEU A 406 12.69 0.05 12.69
N VAL A 407 11.71 -0.22 11.83
CA VAL A 407 10.34 -0.63 12.18
C VAL A 407 9.97 -1.85 11.37
N SER A 408 9.41 -2.89 11.99
CA SER A 408 8.86 -4.04 11.27
C SER A 408 7.37 -4.19 11.59
N ILE A 409 6.54 -4.20 10.56
CA ILE A 409 5.09 -4.38 10.64
C ILE A 409 4.76 -5.83 10.29
N LEU A 410 4.12 -6.55 11.20
CA LEU A 410 3.85 -7.98 11.08
C LEU A 410 2.35 -8.24 11.18
N ASP A 411 1.68 -8.50 10.06
CA ASP A 411 0.25 -8.77 10.03
C ASP A 411 -0.01 -10.27 10.22
N GLU A 412 -0.29 -10.74 11.44
CA GLU A 412 -0.46 -12.17 11.79
C GLU A 412 0.72 -13.09 11.45
N PRO A 413 1.95 -12.82 11.97
CA PRO A 413 3.16 -13.48 11.51
C PRO A 413 3.21 -15.00 11.78
N THR A 414 2.47 -15.52 12.76
CA THR A 414 2.56 -16.94 13.17
C THR A 414 1.37 -17.80 12.74
N THR A 415 0.40 -17.24 12.03
CA THR A 415 -0.79 -17.98 11.57
C THR A 415 -0.40 -19.11 10.61
N GLY A 416 -0.85 -20.33 10.90
CA GLY A 416 -0.60 -21.52 10.08
C GLY A 416 0.81 -22.12 10.21
N VAL A 417 1.60 -21.68 11.20
CA VAL A 417 2.91 -22.25 11.54
C VAL A 417 2.76 -23.32 12.62
N ASP A 418 3.59 -24.35 12.59
CA ASP A 418 3.60 -25.40 13.61
C ASP A 418 3.98 -24.85 15.00
N PRO A 419 3.54 -25.50 16.11
CA PRO A 419 3.74 -24.96 17.45
C PRO A 419 5.20 -24.69 17.84
N ASN A 420 6.12 -25.55 17.40
CA ASN A 420 7.55 -25.42 17.73
C ASN A 420 8.18 -24.24 16.98
N ALA A 421 7.99 -24.18 15.66
CA ALA A 421 8.51 -23.06 14.88
C ALA A 421 7.85 -21.73 15.26
N ARG A 422 6.57 -21.74 15.71
CA ARG A 422 5.92 -20.56 16.29
C ARG A 422 6.65 -20.03 17.52
N GLN A 423 7.04 -20.91 18.46
CA GLN A 423 7.80 -20.49 19.64
C GLN A 423 9.15 -19.88 19.26
N GLN A 424 9.86 -20.49 18.32
CA GLN A 424 11.12 -19.94 17.81
C GLN A 424 10.94 -18.57 17.14
N MET A 425 9.89 -18.39 16.34
CA MET A 425 9.57 -17.08 15.76
C MET A 425 9.33 -16.01 16.84
N GLN A 426 8.61 -16.36 17.91
CA GLN A 426 8.39 -15.46 19.05
C GLN A 426 9.72 -15.07 19.71
N GLU A 427 10.63 -16.02 19.92
CA GLU A 427 11.96 -15.75 20.45
C GLU A 427 12.79 -14.84 19.53
N ILE A 428 12.72 -15.04 18.22
CA ILE A 428 13.39 -14.18 17.23
C ILE A 428 12.86 -12.75 17.32
N PHE A 429 11.54 -12.57 17.40
CA PHE A 429 10.94 -11.24 17.52
C PHE A 429 11.35 -10.56 18.84
N LEU A 430 11.34 -11.29 19.96
CA LEU A 430 11.81 -10.78 21.25
C LEU A 430 13.29 -10.36 21.19
N ASN A 431 14.14 -11.16 20.56
CA ASN A 431 15.56 -10.84 20.40
C ASN A 431 15.78 -9.64 19.48
N ALA A 432 14.96 -9.49 18.43
CA ALA A 432 15.01 -8.33 17.56
C ALA A 432 14.61 -7.05 18.31
N VAL A 433 13.57 -7.11 19.16
CA VAL A 433 13.14 -6.00 20.02
C VAL A 433 14.25 -5.61 21.01
N LYS A 434 14.91 -6.58 21.64
CA LYS A 434 16.10 -6.35 22.48
C LYS A 434 17.24 -5.68 21.71
N ALA A 435 17.39 -5.99 20.43
CA ALA A 435 18.33 -5.32 19.51
C ALA A 435 17.84 -3.93 19.01
N LYS A 436 16.84 -3.33 19.68
CA LYS A 436 16.26 -2.00 19.39
C LYS A 436 15.47 -1.91 18.08
N LEU A 437 15.05 -3.04 17.49
CA LEU A 437 14.03 -3.03 16.44
C LEU A 437 12.67 -2.68 17.06
N THR A 438 11.92 -1.79 16.41
CA THR A 438 10.53 -1.54 16.79
C THR A 438 9.62 -2.49 16.01
N ILE A 439 8.82 -3.29 16.69
CA ILE A 439 7.90 -4.23 16.06
C ILE A 439 6.47 -3.77 16.30
N ILE A 440 5.67 -3.79 15.25
CA ILE A 440 4.23 -3.56 15.33
C ILE A 440 3.56 -4.79 14.75
N LEU A 441 2.75 -5.48 15.55
CA LEU A 441 2.13 -6.72 15.11
C LEU A 441 0.63 -6.72 15.33
N THR A 442 -0.08 -7.47 14.49
CA THR A 442 -1.46 -7.90 14.74
C THR A 442 -1.44 -9.40 14.97
N SER A 443 -2.26 -9.87 15.89
CA SER A 443 -2.50 -11.29 16.08
C SER A 443 -3.93 -11.54 16.54
N HIS A 444 -4.44 -12.71 16.18
CA HIS A 444 -5.66 -13.26 16.77
C HIS A 444 -5.37 -14.09 18.01
N SER A 445 -4.10 -14.43 18.28
CA SER A 445 -3.68 -15.11 19.49
C SER A 445 -3.30 -14.08 20.54
N MET A 446 -4.07 -14.03 21.63
CA MET A 446 -3.77 -13.12 22.72
C MET A 446 -2.54 -13.56 23.49
N ASP A 447 -2.32 -14.87 23.63
CA ASP A 447 -1.09 -15.43 24.19
C ASP A 447 0.17 -14.96 23.45
N GLU A 448 0.11 -14.84 22.12
CA GLU A 448 1.24 -14.33 21.33
C GLU A 448 1.50 -12.86 21.65
N CYS A 449 0.44 -12.07 21.73
CA CYS A 449 0.54 -10.66 22.10
C CYS A 449 1.06 -10.48 23.52
N GLU A 450 0.62 -11.30 24.49
CA GLU A 450 1.11 -11.27 25.87
C GLU A 450 2.60 -11.61 25.97
N ARG A 451 3.09 -12.53 25.12
CA ARG A 451 4.49 -12.95 25.14
C ARG A 451 5.43 -11.95 24.46
N ILE A 452 5.02 -11.39 23.32
CA ILE A 452 5.90 -10.54 22.50
C ILE A 452 5.76 -9.06 22.87
N CYS A 453 4.54 -8.58 23.07
CA CYS A 453 4.26 -7.15 23.13
C CYS A 453 4.44 -6.60 24.54
N ASN A 454 5.04 -5.42 24.66
CA ASN A 454 5.09 -4.69 25.93
C ASN A 454 3.92 -3.71 26.08
N ARG A 455 3.34 -3.25 24.96
CA ARG A 455 2.19 -2.35 24.92
C ARG A 455 1.19 -2.82 23.87
N LEU A 456 -0.09 -2.70 24.18
CA LEU A 456 -1.19 -3.15 23.34
C LEU A 456 -2.19 -2.02 23.12
N GLY A 457 -2.74 -1.97 21.91
CA GLY A 457 -3.89 -1.17 21.56
C GLY A 457 -5.02 -2.07 21.05
N ILE A 458 -6.22 -1.92 21.60
CA ILE A 458 -7.41 -2.64 21.11
C ILE A 458 -8.20 -1.71 20.20
N MET A 459 -8.38 -2.11 18.94
CA MET A 459 -9.17 -1.39 17.95
C MET A 459 -10.61 -1.91 17.90
N PHE A 460 -11.54 -0.96 17.79
CA PHE A 460 -12.95 -1.21 17.61
C PHE A 460 -13.54 -0.21 16.61
N ASN A 461 -14.32 -0.67 15.62
CA ASN A 461 -14.93 0.16 14.57
C ASN A 461 -14.00 1.20 13.91
N GLY A 462 -12.73 0.84 13.68
CA GLY A 462 -11.73 1.71 13.06
C GLY A 462 -11.08 2.72 14.01
N GLN A 463 -11.48 2.78 15.28
CA GLN A 463 -10.92 3.63 16.32
C GLN A 463 -10.11 2.81 17.33
N LEU A 464 -9.24 3.48 18.09
CA LEU A 464 -8.52 2.87 19.21
C LEU A 464 -9.40 2.98 20.46
N ALA A 465 -9.87 1.85 21.00
CA ALA A 465 -10.76 1.81 22.15
C ALA A 465 -9.99 1.94 23.47
N CYS A 466 -8.87 1.22 23.60
CA CYS A 466 -7.99 1.31 24.75
C CYS A 466 -6.53 1.09 24.36
N LEU A 467 -5.62 1.59 25.19
CA LEU A 467 -4.19 1.58 24.98
C LEU A 467 -3.47 1.43 26.31
N GLY A 468 -2.47 0.55 26.40
CA GLY A 468 -1.67 0.43 27.62
C GLY A 468 -0.77 -0.80 27.63
N THR A 469 -0.01 -0.96 28.72
CA THR A 469 0.69 -2.22 28.97
C THR A 469 -0.32 -3.33 29.26
N ILE A 470 0.07 -4.59 29.06
CA ILE A 470 -0.80 -5.74 29.33
C ILE A 470 -1.34 -5.70 30.76
N GLN A 471 -0.46 -5.42 31.74
CA GLN A 471 -0.87 -5.34 33.13
C GLN A 471 -1.82 -4.16 33.40
N HIS A 472 -1.56 -2.99 32.80
CA HIS A 472 -2.44 -1.84 32.92
C HIS A 472 -3.85 -2.14 32.40
N LEU A 473 -3.94 -2.78 31.23
CA LEU A 473 -5.22 -3.20 30.65
C LEU A 473 -5.93 -4.23 31.56
N LYS A 474 -5.19 -5.21 32.11
CA LYS A 474 -5.74 -6.20 33.05
C LYS A 474 -6.21 -5.59 34.35
N SER A 475 -5.54 -4.58 34.88
CA SER A 475 -5.94 -3.89 36.10
C SER A 475 -7.12 -2.94 35.87
N LYS A 476 -7.18 -2.26 34.72
CA LYS A 476 -8.20 -1.24 34.43
C LYS A 476 -9.52 -1.82 33.92
N PHE A 477 -9.44 -2.80 33.02
CA PHE A 477 -10.61 -3.39 32.35
C PHE A 477 -10.90 -4.83 32.80
N GLY A 478 -10.01 -5.44 33.58
CA GLY A 478 -10.24 -6.77 34.13
C GLY A 478 -11.32 -6.77 35.20
N GLN A 479 -11.95 -7.94 35.41
CA GLN A 479 -12.96 -8.13 36.45
C GLN A 479 -12.33 -8.55 37.79
N GLY A 480 -11.02 -8.33 37.96
CA GLY A 480 -10.24 -8.81 39.11
C GLY A 480 -9.70 -10.24 38.93
N TYR A 481 -9.80 -11.06 39.98
CA TYR A 481 -9.26 -12.42 40.05
C TYR A 481 -10.38 -13.47 39.99
N THR A 482 -10.16 -14.56 39.26
CA THR A 482 -11.02 -15.75 39.29
C THR A 482 -10.41 -16.75 40.26
N ILE A 483 -11.18 -17.17 41.26
CA ILE A 483 -10.82 -18.21 42.22
C ILE A 483 -11.61 -19.47 41.86
N GLU A 484 -10.89 -20.52 41.50
CA GLU A 484 -11.46 -21.85 41.30
C GLU A 484 -11.13 -22.71 42.52
N ILE A 485 -12.14 -23.26 43.17
CA ILE A 485 -11.99 -24.06 44.39
C ILE A 485 -12.58 -25.43 44.13
N LYS A 486 -11.80 -26.47 44.42
CA LYS A 486 -12.26 -27.85 44.49
C LYS A 486 -12.30 -28.30 45.94
N VAL A 487 -13.43 -28.85 46.34
CA VAL A 487 -13.69 -29.30 47.71
C VAL A 487 -13.62 -30.82 47.76
N ARG A 488 -13.14 -31.38 48.87
CA ARG A 488 -13.08 -32.83 49.03
C ARG A 488 -14.48 -33.44 48.99
N SER A 489 -14.65 -34.45 48.14
CA SER A 489 -15.88 -35.25 48.06
C SER A 489 -15.53 -36.68 48.45
N THR A 490 -16.05 -37.17 49.58
CA THR A 490 -16.12 -38.61 49.84
C THR A 490 -17.51 -39.12 49.47
N PRO A 491 -17.68 -40.41 49.12
CA PRO A 491 -18.98 -40.96 48.70
C PRO A 491 -20.09 -40.88 49.76
N ASN A 492 -19.77 -40.57 51.02
CA ASN A 492 -20.73 -40.36 52.11
C ASN A 492 -20.87 -38.90 52.57
N ASP A 493 -20.09 -37.96 51.99
CA ASP A 493 -20.09 -36.56 52.43
C ASP A 493 -21.00 -35.68 51.57
N ALA A 494 -21.66 -34.73 52.24
CA ALA A 494 -22.45 -33.68 51.62
C ALA A 494 -21.53 -32.63 50.95
N SER A 495 -20.85 -33.01 49.86
CA SER A 495 -19.99 -32.13 49.05
C SER A 495 -20.69 -30.82 48.65
N GLU A 496 -22.00 -30.91 48.38
CA GLU A 496 -22.86 -29.76 48.10
C GLU A 496 -22.96 -28.78 49.29
N THR A 497 -22.96 -29.27 50.53
CA THR A 497 -22.92 -28.38 51.72
C THR A 497 -21.55 -27.75 51.91
N ASN A 498 -20.46 -28.45 51.56
CA ASN A 498 -19.12 -27.92 51.72
C ASN A 498 -18.85 -26.78 50.72
N ILE A 499 -19.29 -26.89 49.46
CA ILE A 499 -19.14 -25.79 48.50
C ILE A 499 -20.04 -24.59 48.84
N GLN A 500 -21.22 -24.83 49.42
CA GLN A 500 -22.08 -23.77 49.95
C GLN A 500 -21.46 -23.06 51.18
N ASN A 501 -20.72 -23.80 52.02
CA ASN A 501 -19.94 -23.22 53.12
C ASN A 501 -18.80 -22.34 52.60
N VAL A 502 -18.10 -22.76 51.54
CA VAL A 502 -17.09 -21.93 50.86
C VAL A 502 -17.72 -20.68 50.26
N GLN A 503 -18.85 -20.82 49.58
CA GLN A 503 -19.58 -19.70 48.98
C GLN A 503 -20.01 -18.69 50.06
N SER A 504 -20.63 -19.14 51.14
CA SER A 504 -21.07 -18.26 52.23
C SER A 504 -19.89 -17.59 52.93
N PHE A 505 -18.77 -18.30 53.11
CA PHE A 505 -17.53 -17.71 53.62
C PHE A 505 -17.01 -16.59 52.69
N LEU A 506 -16.88 -16.83 51.38
CA LEU A 506 -16.40 -15.83 50.44
C LEU A 506 -17.33 -14.62 50.33
N LEU A 507 -18.65 -14.84 50.35
CA LEU A 507 -19.64 -13.76 50.36
C LEU A 507 -19.63 -12.97 51.67
N SER A 508 -19.25 -13.60 52.80
CA SER A 508 -19.10 -12.90 54.09
C SER A 508 -17.93 -11.92 54.12
N GLN A 509 -16.95 -12.09 53.22
CA GLN A 509 -15.81 -11.19 53.05
C GLN A 509 -16.23 -9.98 52.21
N THR A 510 -16.94 -9.03 52.84
CA THR A 510 -17.49 -7.83 52.19
C THR A 510 -16.43 -6.97 51.48
N GLN A 511 -15.16 -7.07 51.88
CA GLN A 511 -14.03 -6.34 51.29
C GLN A 511 -13.62 -6.86 49.89
N LEU A 512 -14.00 -8.09 49.53
CA LEU A 512 -13.54 -8.73 48.30
C LEU A 512 -14.48 -8.52 47.10
N ASN A 513 -15.75 -8.14 47.35
CA ASN A 513 -16.80 -7.98 46.34
C ASN A 513 -16.84 -9.18 45.36
N VAL A 514 -17.36 -10.30 45.87
CA VAL A 514 -17.33 -11.61 45.20
C VAL A 514 -18.61 -11.81 44.37
N GLU A 515 -18.45 -12.14 43.10
CA GLU A 515 -19.52 -12.57 42.20
C GLU A 515 -19.38 -14.05 41.87
N ILE A 516 -20.49 -14.78 41.86
CA ILE A 516 -20.51 -16.21 41.55
C ILE A 516 -20.57 -16.36 40.03
N ARG A 517 -19.66 -17.15 39.45
CA ARG A 517 -19.73 -17.51 38.02
C ARG A 517 -20.45 -18.84 37.83
N GLU A 518 -19.85 -19.92 38.33
CA GLU A 518 -20.37 -21.28 38.16
C GLU A 518 -20.10 -22.09 39.44
N ILE A 519 -21.09 -22.86 39.88
CA ILE A 519 -20.97 -23.77 41.02
C ILE A 519 -21.48 -25.14 40.58
N THR A 520 -20.66 -26.16 40.81
CA THR A 520 -20.98 -27.58 40.63
C THR A 520 -20.82 -28.28 41.99
N TYR A 521 -21.24 -29.55 42.09
CA TYR A 521 -21.23 -30.34 43.32
C TYR A 521 -19.93 -30.34 44.13
N SER A 522 -18.76 -30.28 43.48
CA SER A 522 -17.45 -30.31 44.15
C SER A 522 -16.51 -29.18 43.75
N THR A 523 -16.94 -28.29 42.85
CA THR A 523 -16.13 -27.20 42.32
C THR A 523 -16.91 -25.90 42.25
N GLY A 524 -16.29 -24.78 42.61
CA GLY A 524 -16.88 -23.44 42.51
C GLY A 524 -15.90 -22.46 41.89
N SER A 525 -16.41 -21.64 40.96
CA SER A 525 -15.69 -20.53 40.33
C SER A 525 -16.28 -19.21 40.79
N PHE A 526 -15.43 -18.40 41.43
CA PHE A 526 -15.79 -17.13 42.04
C PHE A 526 -14.95 -16.00 41.43
N GLN A 527 -15.59 -14.88 41.10
CA GLN A 527 -14.91 -13.69 40.62
C GLN A 527 -14.77 -12.69 41.76
N VAL A 528 -13.54 -12.24 42.02
CA VAL A 528 -13.20 -11.32 43.10
C VAL A 528 -12.67 -10.03 42.51
N LYS A 529 -13.38 -8.92 42.74
CA LYS A 529 -13.06 -7.62 42.13
C LYS A 529 -11.98 -6.83 42.90
N GLN A 530 -11.82 -7.10 44.19
CA GLN A 530 -10.92 -6.36 45.07
C GLN A 530 -10.03 -7.29 45.90
N GLY A 531 -8.81 -6.84 46.22
CA GLY A 531 -7.81 -7.59 46.99
C GLY A 531 -6.56 -7.91 46.17
N THR A 532 -5.43 -8.12 46.86
CA THR A 532 -4.20 -8.59 46.19
C THR A 532 -4.17 -10.11 46.12
N PRO A 533 -3.44 -10.71 45.16
CA PRO A 533 -3.30 -12.17 45.10
C PRO A 533 -2.77 -12.75 46.41
N ALA A 534 -1.82 -12.07 47.05
CA ALA A 534 -1.21 -12.51 48.30
C ALA A 534 -2.26 -12.62 49.42
N ASP A 535 -3.11 -11.60 49.57
CA ASP A 535 -4.17 -11.60 50.60
C ASP A 535 -5.19 -12.74 50.34
N LEU A 536 -5.53 -12.98 49.07
CA LEU A 536 -6.43 -14.07 48.69
C LEU A 536 -5.83 -15.46 48.95
N PHE A 537 -4.54 -15.63 48.65
CA PHE A 537 -3.82 -16.87 48.95
C PHE A 537 -3.75 -17.10 50.46
N GLU A 538 -3.42 -16.07 51.24
CA GLU A 538 -3.34 -16.16 52.70
C GLU A 538 -4.72 -16.52 53.31
N LEU A 539 -5.78 -15.83 52.87
CA LEU A 539 -7.15 -16.10 53.32
C LEU A 539 -7.58 -17.55 53.04
N LEU A 540 -7.32 -18.06 51.84
CA LEU A 540 -7.69 -19.42 51.47
C LEU A 540 -6.86 -20.47 52.20
N GLU A 541 -5.56 -20.25 52.38
CA GLU A 541 -4.69 -21.22 53.04
C GLU A 541 -4.98 -21.31 54.55
N GLN A 542 -5.26 -20.18 55.21
CA GLN A 542 -5.67 -20.16 56.63
C GLN A 542 -6.98 -20.94 56.87
N ASN A 543 -7.92 -20.90 55.92
CA ASN A 543 -9.25 -21.49 56.06
C ASN A 543 -9.41 -22.84 55.33
N LYS A 544 -8.34 -23.36 54.72
CA LYS A 544 -8.34 -24.57 53.89
C LYS A 544 -8.86 -25.81 54.63
N GLN A 545 -8.44 -25.99 55.88
CA GLN A 545 -8.86 -27.11 56.71
C GLN A 545 -10.31 -26.98 57.17
N GLN A 546 -10.73 -25.76 57.55
CA GLN A 546 -12.10 -25.49 58.02
C GLN A 546 -13.13 -25.64 56.89
N LEU A 547 -12.76 -25.25 55.67
CA LEU A 547 -13.62 -25.27 54.49
C LEU A 547 -13.51 -26.56 53.66
N ASN A 548 -12.74 -27.57 54.10
CA ASN A 548 -12.51 -28.84 53.40
C ASN A 548 -12.04 -28.69 51.94
N ILE A 549 -11.23 -27.66 51.66
CA ILE A 549 -10.70 -27.39 50.32
C ILE A 549 -9.61 -28.41 49.96
N GLU A 550 -9.77 -29.09 48.82
CA GLU A 550 -8.78 -30.01 48.26
C GLU A 550 -7.68 -29.23 47.52
N THR A 551 -8.09 -28.41 46.56
CA THR A 551 -7.21 -27.59 45.72
C THR A 551 -7.91 -26.29 45.38
N TYR A 552 -7.13 -25.20 45.25
CA TYR A 552 -7.65 -23.94 44.74
C TYR A 552 -6.65 -23.32 43.77
N THR A 553 -7.17 -22.53 42.83
CA THR A 553 -6.40 -21.81 41.81
C THR A 553 -6.89 -20.37 41.80
N ILE A 554 -5.95 -19.42 41.92
CA ILE A 554 -6.22 -17.99 41.74
C ILE A 554 -5.62 -17.58 40.41
N SER A 555 -6.46 -17.09 39.49
CA SER A 555 -6.04 -16.60 38.18
C SER A 555 -6.50 -15.16 37.96
N GLN A 556 -5.69 -14.34 37.30
CA GLN A 556 -6.10 -13.00 36.91
C GLN A 556 -6.95 -13.07 35.63
N THR A 557 -7.84 -12.09 35.45
CA THR A 557 -8.56 -11.90 34.18
C THR A 557 -7.58 -11.89 32.99
N THR A 558 -7.84 -12.73 31.99
CA THR A 558 -7.01 -12.84 30.78
C THR A 558 -7.30 -11.70 29.81
N LEU A 559 -6.37 -11.40 28.88
CA LEU A 559 -6.66 -10.45 27.81
C LEU A 559 -7.84 -10.90 26.94
N GLU A 560 -8.06 -12.21 26.78
CA GLU A 560 -9.22 -12.75 26.05
C GLU A 560 -10.54 -12.33 26.68
N GLN A 561 -10.66 -12.42 28.01
CA GLN A 561 -11.87 -12.01 28.70
C GLN A 561 -12.11 -10.50 28.56
N ILE A 562 -11.05 -9.68 28.63
CA ILE A 562 -11.13 -8.23 28.43
C ILE A 562 -11.60 -7.92 27.01
N PHE A 563 -10.97 -8.53 26.01
CA PHE A 563 -11.34 -8.36 24.61
C PHE A 563 -12.80 -8.76 24.33
N LEU A 564 -13.25 -9.89 24.88
CA LEU A 564 -14.64 -10.34 24.76
C LEU A 564 -15.64 -9.39 25.43
N SER A 565 -15.26 -8.76 26.55
CA SER A 565 -16.10 -7.78 27.24
C SER A 565 -16.35 -6.53 26.38
N PHE A 566 -15.33 -6.04 25.68
CA PHE A 566 -15.46 -4.95 24.73
C PHE A 566 -16.32 -5.34 23.52
N GLY A 567 -16.23 -6.58 23.04
CA GLY A 567 -17.08 -7.08 21.96
C GLY A 567 -18.55 -7.20 22.34
N LYS A 568 -18.87 -7.53 23.60
CA LYS A 568 -20.26 -7.57 24.09
C LYS A 568 -20.86 -6.17 24.18
N GLN A 569 -20.17 -5.23 24.82
CA GLN A 569 -20.61 -3.83 24.92
C GLN A 569 -20.88 -3.19 23.55
N ALA A 570 -20.12 -3.62 22.55
CA ALA A 570 -20.23 -3.18 21.17
C ALA A 570 -21.41 -3.75 20.37
N ASN A 571 -21.84 -4.98 20.66
CA ASN A 571 -23.00 -5.59 20.01
C ASN A 571 -24.32 -5.10 20.64
N ASP A 572 -24.24 -4.64 21.89
CA ASP A 572 -25.38 -4.12 22.65
C ASP A 572 -25.62 -2.61 22.41
N ALA A 573 -24.70 -1.92 21.73
CA ALA A 573 -24.76 -0.50 21.36
C ALA A 573 -24.99 -0.32 19.85
#